data_AF-A0A3B9HDG3-F1
#
_entry.id   AF-A0A3B9HDG3-F1
#
_cell.length_a   1.000
_cell.length_b   1.000
_cell.length_c   1.000
_cell.angle_alpha   90.00
_cell.angle_beta   90.00
_cell.angle_gamma   90.00
#
_symmetry.space_group_name_H-M   'P 1'
#
loop_
_entity.id
_entity.type
_entity.pdbx_description
1 polymer ?
#
loop_
_entity_poly.entity_id
_entity_poly.type
_entity_poly.pdbx_seq_one_letter_code
_entity_poly.pdbx_strand_id
1 'polypeptide(L)'
;MMKKPTEQREPFRVEEATVDQLHQAIKSGETTCVNIVRQYLDRIKAYNGVSSMLVTEDGNDVSPAIGAVRCEQQLSFPTQTVKASTILPDLDKYQGSPLEFGRMEATASDPGVSQQFGMLVGIRDAGQVNALATINIRGERSVTCRGDFDRHISDGPLPSGAPPVCEHFRRLPDALERAAELDERYGREPDLENMPMYGVTFSFKDPFDTKDMRSTGGGDAKYDVDFPARDHCLVEQLRNKGAIILAKAVNTEYNGRAGNPGGRYSPNEVLPSVLGYQRSTWGGNPSNPYDTTRSASLGSSSGSAVSVSTNLVMASLGEETRASTRGPANHNAVALILPHKALLGFDGGAIGADIYCDRTGIHCRTILDCAKVLDALKDPDEGYYDPRDPFTTVPRSSVLPVPYGTFANTPGSKGALTGTRIGVIRESMVFHPNSKAEGPIVTSAIQEIKSVLGDQLGATLVESSDPLWPRDTDLEVMKTDFRRTLARLVPVFMPD
;
A
#
# COMPACT_ATOMS: atom_id res chain seq x y z
N MET A 1 28.25 48.90 -5.89
CA MET A 1 27.83 47.58 -5.37
C MET A 1 26.59 47.15 -6.14
N MET A 2 26.73 46.29 -7.14
CA MET A 2 25.58 45.68 -7.81
C MET A 2 24.94 44.67 -6.85
N LYS A 3 23.65 44.87 -6.54
CA LYS A 3 22.84 43.85 -5.85
C LYS A 3 22.85 42.60 -6.73
N LYS A 4 23.39 41.48 -6.20
CA LYS A 4 23.21 40.17 -6.82
C LYS A 4 21.70 39.93 -7.01
N PRO A 5 21.26 39.37 -8.14
CA PRO A 5 19.89 38.94 -8.30
C PRO A 5 19.57 37.95 -7.17
N THR A 6 18.48 38.20 -6.44
CA THR A 6 17.85 37.19 -5.60
C THR A 6 17.47 36.04 -6.52
N GLU A 7 18.20 34.92 -6.43
CA GLU A 7 17.77 33.65 -7.01
C GLU A 7 16.34 33.38 -6.52
N GLN A 8 15.38 33.37 -7.43
CA GLN A 8 14.05 32.86 -7.15
C GLN A 8 14.23 31.38 -6.84
N ARG A 9 14.16 31.01 -5.55
CA ARG A 9 14.10 29.60 -5.16
C ARG A 9 12.84 29.01 -5.78
N GLU A 10 13.00 27.87 -6.46
CA GLU A 10 11.86 27.10 -6.94
C GLU A 10 10.96 26.71 -5.75
N PRO A 11 9.64 26.70 -5.91
CA PRO A 11 8.73 26.31 -4.85
C PRO A 11 8.87 24.82 -4.51
N PHE A 12 8.73 24.47 -3.23
CA PHE A 12 8.81 23.09 -2.75
C PHE A 12 7.81 22.18 -3.47
N ARG A 13 8.29 20.99 -3.87
CA ARG A 13 7.52 19.95 -4.56
C ARG A 13 7.52 18.66 -3.76
N VAL A 14 6.38 17.98 -3.72
CA VAL A 14 6.19 16.72 -2.97
C VAL A 14 6.75 15.49 -3.68
N GLU A 15 6.98 15.58 -5.00
CA GLU A 15 7.58 14.52 -5.80
C GLU A 15 9.00 14.21 -5.34
N GLU A 16 9.27 12.93 -5.07
CA GLU A 16 10.56 12.42 -4.59
C GLU A 16 11.08 13.04 -3.28
N ALA A 17 10.32 13.92 -2.64
CA ALA A 17 10.72 14.54 -1.38
C ALA A 17 10.84 13.52 -0.25
N THR A 18 11.89 13.63 0.55
CA THR A 18 12.05 12.86 1.81
C THR A 18 11.36 13.56 2.97
N VAL A 19 11.21 12.86 4.10
CA VAL A 19 10.67 13.45 5.33
C VAL A 19 11.53 14.64 5.80
N ASP A 20 12.85 14.57 5.65
CA ASP A 20 13.73 15.68 6.04
C ASP A 20 13.55 16.91 5.15
N GLN A 21 13.45 16.71 3.83
CA GLN A 21 13.24 17.81 2.90
C GLN A 21 11.90 18.50 3.16
N LEU A 22 10.86 17.73 3.47
CA LEU A 22 9.55 18.25 3.87
C LEU A 22 9.65 19.15 5.12
N HIS A 23 10.24 18.63 6.19
CA HIS A 23 10.39 19.39 7.44
C HIS A 23 11.24 20.65 7.25
N GLN A 24 12.32 20.57 6.46
CA GLN A 24 13.15 21.73 6.16
C GLN A 24 12.37 22.78 5.37
N ALA A 25 11.54 22.37 4.40
CA ALA A 25 10.70 23.28 3.63
C ALA A 25 9.63 23.98 4.49
N ILE A 26 9.03 23.27 5.46
CA ILE A 26 8.09 23.87 6.42
C ILE A 26 8.82 24.89 7.30
N LYS A 27 9.96 24.52 7.91
CA LYS A 27 10.74 25.42 8.78
C LYS A 27 11.26 26.65 8.02
N SER A 28 11.69 26.46 6.78
CA SER A 28 12.15 27.55 5.90
C SER A 28 11.02 28.43 5.37
N GLY A 29 9.75 28.02 5.56
CA GLY A 29 8.55 28.74 5.11
C GLY A 29 8.31 28.63 3.61
N GLU A 30 8.92 27.66 2.96
CA GLU A 30 8.74 27.37 1.54
C GLU A 30 7.40 26.66 1.26
N THR A 31 6.86 25.97 2.26
CA THR A 31 5.55 25.31 2.20
C THR A 31 4.86 25.29 3.56
N THR A 32 3.61 24.85 3.60
CA THR A 32 2.81 24.58 4.80
C THR A 32 2.16 23.19 4.69
N CYS A 33 1.64 22.63 5.78
CA CYS A 33 0.91 21.36 5.76
C CYS A 33 -0.27 21.40 4.79
N VAL A 34 -1.04 22.50 4.76
CA VAL A 34 -2.17 22.66 3.82
C VAL A 34 -1.67 22.65 2.37
N ASN A 35 -0.56 23.32 2.08
CA ASN A 35 0.01 23.31 0.73
C ASN A 35 0.51 21.92 0.32
N ILE A 36 1.12 21.18 1.26
CA ILE A 36 1.53 19.78 1.03
C ILE A 36 0.33 18.90 0.69
N VAL A 37 -0.76 18.97 1.47
CA VAL A 37 -1.98 18.20 1.20
C VAL A 37 -2.57 18.57 -0.16
N ARG A 38 -2.64 19.86 -0.50
CA ARG A 38 -3.12 20.30 -1.83
C ARG A 38 -2.30 19.73 -2.97
N GLN A 39 -0.97 19.75 -2.88
CA GLN A 39 -0.10 19.14 -3.90
C GLN A 39 -0.40 17.65 -4.09
N TYR A 40 -0.59 16.89 -3.01
CA TYR A 40 -0.96 15.48 -3.13
C TYR A 40 -2.37 15.30 -3.72
N LEU A 41 -3.37 16.11 -3.31
CA LEU A 41 -4.71 16.07 -3.90
C LEU A 41 -4.69 16.38 -5.41
N ASP A 42 -3.89 17.34 -5.85
CA ASP A 42 -3.72 17.67 -7.27
C ASP A 42 -3.12 16.50 -8.05
N ARG A 43 -2.13 15.80 -7.47
CA ARG A 43 -1.58 14.57 -8.07
C ARG A 43 -2.59 13.43 -8.10
N ILE A 44 -3.40 13.28 -7.06
CA ILE A 44 -4.49 12.28 -7.01
C ILE A 44 -5.49 12.54 -8.12
N LYS A 45 -5.92 13.79 -8.31
CA LYS A 45 -6.79 14.20 -9.43
C LYS A 45 -6.16 13.91 -10.79
N ALA A 46 -4.85 14.08 -10.92
CA ALA A 46 -4.16 13.85 -12.19
C ALA A 46 -3.98 12.37 -12.55
N TYR A 47 -3.73 11.50 -11.56
CA TYR A 47 -3.20 10.15 -11.80
C TYR A 47 -3.97 9.00 -11.13
N ASN A 48 -4.95 9.25 -10.27
CA ASN A 48 -5.65 8.19 -9.50
C ASN A 48 -7.02 7.76 -10.09
N GLY A 49 -7.16 7.79 -11.40
CA GLY A 49 -8.34 7.34 -12.13
C GLY A 49 -8.28 5.88 -12.57
N VAL A 50 -9.25 5.49 -13.40
CA VAL A 50 -9.39 4.13 -13.97
C VAL A 50 -8.27 3.86 -14.99
N SER A 51 -7.63 2.69 -14.90
CA SER A 51 -6.55 2.26 -15.80
C SER A 51 -6.83 0.93 -16.51
N SER A 52 -8.09 0.48 -16.50
CA SER A 52 -8.54 -0.79 -17.07
C SER A 52 -9.76 -0.63 -17.99
N MET A 53 -9.87 -1.55 -18.94
CA MET A 53 -11.03 -1.69 -19.84
C MET A 53 -11.64 -3.09 -19.74
N LEU A 54 -12.93 -3.18 -20.04
CA LEU A 54 -13.67 -4.45 -20.00
C LEU A 54 -13.23 -5.38 -21.13
N VAL A 55 -13.15 -6.67 -20.84
CA VAL A 55 -13.04 -7.73 -21.85
C VAL A 55 -14.40 -8.39 -22.02
N THR A 56 -15.11 -8.06 -23.09
CA THR A 56 -16.45 -8.60 -23.40
C THR A 56 -16.37 -9.73 -24.42
N GLU A 57 -17.39 -10.59 -24.47
CA GLU A 57 -17.46 -11.70 -25.42
C GLU A 57 -17.35 -11.24 -26.89
N ASP A 58 -18.10 -10.21 -27.26
CA ASP A 58 -18.24 -9.73 -28.63
C ASP A 58 -17.27 -8.58 -28.99
N GLY A 59 -16.83 -7.82 -27.99
CA GLY A 59 -15.98 -6.63 -28.15
C GLY A 59 -16.75 -5.37 -28.51
N ASN A 60 -18.07 -5.36 -28.29
CA ASN A 60 -18.90 -4.18 -28.51
C ASN A 60 -18.75 -3.17 -27.37
N ASP A 61 -18.92 -1.89 -27.68
CA ASP A 61 -18.92 -0.83 -26.68
C ASP A 61 -20.05 -1.04 -25.65
N VAL A 62 -19.75 -0.73 -24.38
CA VAL A 62 -20.75 -0.70 -23.31
C VAL A 62 -21.33 0.69 -23.13
N SER A 63 -22.51 0.76 -22.49
CA SER A 63 -23.10 2.04 -22.13
C SER A 63 -22.20 2.81 -21.14
N PRO A 64 -22.14 4.15 -21.24
CA PRO A 64 -21.47 4.97 -20.23
C PRO A 64 -22.02 4.67 -18.83
N ALA A 65 -21.11 4.60 -17.86
CA ALA A 65 -21.45 4.31 -16.47
C ALA A 65 -20.82 5.37 -15.54
N ILE A 66 -21.56 5.73 -14.50
CA ILE A 66 -21.13 6.72 -13.51
C ILE A 66 -20.38 5.98 -12.40
N GLY A 67 -19.12 6.32 -12.13
CA GLY A 67 -18.36 5.71 -11.04
C GLY A 67 -18.58 6.36 -9.67
N ALA A 68 -17.77 6.02 -8.68
CA ALA A 68 -17.72 6.78 -7.42
C ALA A 68 -16.97 8.11 -7.61
N VAL A 69 -17.18 9.07 -6.71
CA VAL A 69 -16.36 10.30 -6.66
C VAL A 69 -15.09 9.99 -5.86
N ARG A 70 -13.93 10.43 -6.37
CA ARG A 70 -12.66 10.39 -5.64
C ARG A 70 -11.90 11.68 -5.87
N CYS A 71 -11.58 12.37 -4.77
CA CYS A 71 -10.88 13.64 -4.80
C CYS A 71 -11.63 14.67 -5.65
N GLU A 72 -12.93 14.83 -5.38
CA GLU A 72 -13.83 15.79 -6.05
C GLU A 72 -14.07 15.49 -7.55
N GLN A 73 -13.60 14.34 -8.05
CA GLN A 73 -13.75 13.94 -9.44
C GLN A 73 -14.53 12.63 -9.56
N GLN A 74 -15.53 12.65 -10.43
CA GLN A 74 -16.27 11.45 -10.78
C GLN A 74 -15.39 10.51 -11.60
N LEU A 75 -15.25 9.25 -11.18
CA LEU A 75 -14.57 8.24 -11.99
C LEU A 75 -15.30 8.03 -13.32
N SER A 76 -14.53 8.07 -14.41
CA SER A 76 -14.99 7.79 -15.76
C SER A 76 -14.41 6.46 -16.23
N PHE A 77 -15.28 5.55 -16.68
CA PHE A 77 -14.89 4.26 -17.23
C PHE A 77 -14.85 4.30 -18.77
N PRO A 78 -13.90 3.64 -19.43
CA PRO A 78 -13.93 3.47 -20.87
C PRO A 78 -15.19 2.70 -21.31
N THR A 79 -15.84 3.18 -22.38
CA THR A 79 -16.95 2.45 -23.03
C THR A 79 -16.46 1.42 -24.03
N GLN A 80 -15.28 1.64 -24.61
CA GLN A 80 -14.63 0.71 -25.51
C GLN A 80 -14.19 -0.54 -24.75
N THR A 81 -14.38 -1.69 -25.37
CA THR A 81 -14.08 -2.99 -24.78
C THR A 81 -13.11 -3.77 -25.67
N VAL A 82 -12.56 -4.84 -25.11
CA VAL A 82 -11.70 -5.78 -25.84
C VAL A 82 -12.48 -7.07 -26.05
N LYS A 83 -12.53 -7.54 -27.29
CA LYS A 83 -13.14 -8.83 -27.61
C LYS A 83 -12.35 -9.96 -26.96
N ALA A 84 -13.00 -10.82 -26.20
CA ALA A 84 -12.35 -11.89 -25.44
C ALA A 84 -11.48 -12.82 -26.31
N SER A 85 -11.91 -13.12 -27.55
CA SER A 85 -11.15 -13.96 -28.48
C SER A 85 -9.81 -13.35 -28.93
N THR A 86 -9.55 -12.07 -28.67
CA THR A 86 -8.24 -11.43 -28.92
C THR A 86 -7.22 -11.73 -27.82
N ILE A 87 -7.70 -12.02 -26.62
CA ILE A 87 -6.89 -12.38 -25.45
C ILE A 87 -6.78 -13.91 -25.31
N LEU A 88 -7.89 -14.61 -25.62
CA LEU A 88 -8.03 -16.05 -25.56
C LEU A 88 -8.24 -16.59 -27.00
N PRO A 89 -7.17 -16.89 -27.76
CA PRO A 89 -7.27 -17.18 -29.20
C PRO A 89 -8.01 -18.49 -29.53
N ASP A 90 -8.10 -19.43 -28.59
CA ASP A 90 -8.84 -20.70 -28.72
C ASP A 90 -10.15 -20.68 -27.90
N LEU A 91 -10.77 -19.50 -27.71
CA LEU A 91 -11.98 -19.33 -26.91
C LEU A 91 -13.15 -20.20 -27.41
N ASP A 92 -13.27 -20.40 -28.72
CA ASP A 92 -14.29 -21.25 -29.35
C ASP A 92 -14.17 -22.74 -28.98
N LYS A 93 -12.98 -23.17 -28.54
CA LYS A 93 -12.70 -24.54 -28.11
C LYS A 93 -12.85 -24.74 -26.60
N TYR A 94 -13.08 -23.67 -25.85
CA TYR A 94 -13.17 -23.73 -24.39
C TYR A 94 -14.44 -24.46 -23.96
N GLN A 95 -14.29 -25.55 -23.19
CA GLN A 95 -15.39 -26.38 -22.67
C GLN A 95 -15.49 -26.35 -21.13
N GLY A 96 -14.82 -25.40 -20.48
CA GLY A 96 -14.80 -25.28 -19.02
C GLY A 96 -16.02 -24.55 -18.45
N SER A 97 -15.90 -24.11 -17.19
CA SER A 97 -16.95 -23.31 -16.53
C SER A 97 -17.15 -21.96 -17.23
N PRO A 98 -18.37 -21.39 -17.20
CA PRO A 98 -18.63 -20.10 -17.84
C PRO A 98 -17.59 -19.04 -17.48
N LEU A 99 -17.13 -18.30 -18.49
CA LEU A 99 -16.17 -17.21 -18.29
C LEU A 99 -16.90 -15.96 -17.79
N GLU A 100 -16.36 -15.34 -16.75
CA GLU A 100 -16.82 -14.07 -16.20
C GLU A 100 -16.40 -12.91 -17.13
N PHE A 101 -17.12 -12.67 -18.23
CA PHE A 101 -16.84 -11.53 -19.11
C PHE A 101 -16.99 -10.20 -18.37
N GLY A 102 -16.20 -9.22 -18.82
CA GLY A 102 -16.18 -7.86 -18.31
C GLY A 102 -17.54 -7.19 -18.45
N ARG A 103 -18.02 -6.57 -17.37
CA ARG A 103 -19.29 -5.84 -17.34
C ARG A 103 -19.20 -4.64 -16.39
N MET A 104 -20.06 -3.65 -16.65
CA MET A 104 -20.38 -2.64 -15.65
C MET A 104 -21.50 -3.16 -14.77
N GLU A 105 -21.36 -2.99 -13.46
CA GLU A 105 -22.37 -3.40 -12.48
C GLU A 105 -22.55 -2.27 -11.46
N ALA A 106 -23.79 -2.05 -11.02
CA ALA A 106 -24.08 -1.09 -9.95
C ALA A 106 -23.41 -1.54 -8.64
N THR A 107 -22.91 -0.60 -7.85
CA THR A 107 -22.28 -0.93 -6.56
C THR A 107 -23.36 -1.31 -5.54
N ALA A 108 -23.04 -2.23 -4.64
CA ALA A 108 -23.94 -2.70 -3.59
C ALA A 108 -24.17 -1.64 -2.51
N SER A 109 -23.17 -0.80 -2.22
CA SER A 109 -23.33 0.30 -1.25
C SER A 109 -24.10 1.49 -1.82
N ASP A 110 -23.93 1.79 -3.11
CA ASP A 110 -24.63 2.88 -3.80
C ASP A 110 -25.06 2.47 -5.22
N PRO A 111 -26.32 2.04 -5.42
CA PRO A 111 -26.81 1.64 -6.73
C PRO A 111 -26.83 2.76 -7.79
N GLY A 112 -26.61 4.02 -7.39
CA GLY A 112 -26.49 5.16 -8.31
C GLY A 112 -25.14 5.23 -9.04
N VAL A 113 -24.15 4.47 -8.59
CA VAL A 113 -22.82 4.38 -9.21
C VAL A 113 -22.48 2.94 -9.58
N SER A 114 -21.53 2.77 -10.48
CA SER A 114 -21.11 1.49 -11.05
C SER A 114 -19.61 1.24 -10.90
N GLN A 115 -19.23 -0.02 -11.04
CA GLN A 115 -17.85 -0.48 -11.04
C GLN A 115 -17.65 -1.56 -12.10
N GLN A 116 -16.39 -1.78 -12.51
CA GLN A 116 -15.99 -2.86 -13.42
C GLN A 116 -15.95 -4.22 -12.67
N PHE A 117 -16.58 -5.23 -13.24
CA PHE A 117 -16.58 -6.62 -12.79
C PHE A 117 -16.18 -7.56 -13.94
N GLY A 118 -15.78 -8.79 -13.61
CA GLY A 118 -15.35 -9.80 -14.59
C GLY A 118 -13.94 -9.58 -15.13
N MET A 119 -13.72 -10.04 -16.36
CA MET A 119 -12.44 -9.95 -17.07
C MET A 119 -12.12 -8.51 -17.48
N LEU A 120 -10.90 -8.07 -17.15
CA LEU A 120 -10.37 -6.76 -17.48
C LEU A 120 -8.98 -6.89 -18.10
N VAL A 121 -8.60 -5.89 -18.88
CA VAL A 121 -7.20 -5.68 -19.31
C VAL A 121 -6.77 -4.25 -18.98
N GLY A 122 -5.48 -4.09 -18.66
CA GLY A 122 -4.89 -2.78 -18.43
C GLY A 122 -4.78 -1.97 -19.72
N ILE A 123 -4.98 -0.66 -19.61
CA ILE A 123 -4.84 0.29 -20.71
C ILE A 123 -3.36 0.63 -20.85
N ARG A 124 -2.80 0.55 -22.06
CA ARG A 124 -1.41 0.95 -22.29
C ARG A 124 -1.26 2.46 -22.14
N ASP A 125 -0.23 2.90 -21.42
CA ASP A 125 0.08 4.33 -21.19
C ASP A 125 -1.13 5.11 -20.66
N ALA A 126 -1.87 4.51 -19.70
CA ALA A 126 -3.18 4.99 -19.25
C ALA A 126 -3.15 6.41 -18.65
N GLY A 127 -1.99 6.85 -18.17
CA GLY A 127 -1.85 8.08 -17.37
C GLY A 127 -2.56 8.01 -16.01
N GLN A 128 -3.10 6.84 -15.64
CA GLN A 128 -3.87 6.60 -14.43
C GLN A 128 -3.38 5.30 -13.77
N VAL A 129 -3.50 5.19 -12.44
CA VAL A 129 -2.99 4.02 -11.70
C VAL A 129 -3.97 3.39 -10.69
N ASN A 130 -5.07 4.07 -10.36
CA ASN A 130 -6.07 3.61 -9.40
C ASN A 130 -5.48 3.07 -8.07
N ALA A 131 -4.61 3.84 -7.41
CA ALA A 131 -3.90 3.41 -6.21
C ALA A 131 -4.70 3.61 -4.90
N LEU A 132 -5.55 4.64 -4.84
CA LEU A 132 -6.29 5.05 -3.65
C LEU A 132 -7.79 4.88 -3.86
N ALA A 133 -8.46 4.29 -2.88
CA ALA A 133 -9.88 3.92 -2.93
C ALA A 133 -10.79 4.97 -2.29
N THR A 134 -10.38 5.48 -1.12
CA THR A 134 -11.13 6.47 -0.33
C THR A 134 -10.18 7.60 0.01
N ILE A 135 -10.56 8.85 -0.27
CA ILE A 135 -9.75 10.04 0.05
C ILE A 135 -10.41 10.75 1.24
N ASN A 136 -9.62 11.20 2.21
CA ASN A 136 -10.10 11.89 3.40
C ASN A 136 -10.47 13.35 3.10
N ILE A 137 -11.53 13.52 2.32
CA ILE A 137 -12.17 14.79 1.97
C ILE A 137 -13.64 14.69 2.34
N ARG A 138 -14.18 15.78 2.89
CA ARG A 138 -15.58 15.82 3.30
C ARG A 138 -16.53 15.38 2.19
N GLY A 139 -17.51 14.58 2.58
CA GLY A 139 -18.58 14.11 1.69
C GLY A 139 -18.22 12.90 0.82
N GLU A 140 -16.96 12.50 0.74
CA GLU A 140 -16.50 11.36 -0.10
C GLU A 140 -15.89 10.21 0.73
N ARG A 141 -15.51 10.49 1.97
CA ARG A 141 -14.80 9.56 2.86
C ARG A 141 -15.64 8.45 3.49
N SER A 142 -16.96 8.46 3.27
CA SER A 142 -17.93 7.43 3.72
C SER A 142 -19.15 7.41 2.79
N VAL A 143 -19.68 6.22 2.49
CA VAL A 143 -20.97 6.08 1.79
C VAL A 143 -22.14 6.30 2.75
N THR A 144 -22.00 5.87 4.00
CA THR A 144 -23.00 6.10 5.06
C THR A 144 -23.21 7.60 5.30
N CYS A 145 -22.14 8.39 5.34
CA CYS A 145 -22.15 9.84 5.59
C CYS A 145 -21.69 10.63 4.36
N ARG A 146 -22.24 10.33 3.19
CA ARG A 146 -21.87 10.97 1.92
C ARG A 146 -22.43 12.39 1.73
N GLY A 147 -21.76 13.18 0.90
CA GLY A 147 -22.16 14.54 0.52
C GLY A 147 -22.41 15.44 1.73
N ASP A 148 -23.55 16.14 1.74
CA ASP A 148 -23.93 17.07 2.81
C ASP A 148 -24.14 16.40 4.18
N PHE A 149 -24.14 15.06 4.27
CA PHE A 149 -24.20 14.35 5.55
C PHE A 149 -22.86 14.45 6.32
N ASP A 150 -21.78 14.85 5.66
CA ASP A 150 -20.46 15.08 6.25
C ASP A 150 -19.99 16.55 6.09
N ARG A 151 -20.93 17.47 5.85
CA ARG A 151 -20.62 18.91 5.84
C ARG A 151 -20.08 19.38 7.19
N HIS A 152 -19.19 20.38 7.15
CA HIS A 152 -18.57 20.90 8.37
C HIS A 152 -19.63 21.48 9.32
N ILE A 153 -19.36 21.40 10.63
CA ILE A 153 -20.31 21.84 11.68
C ILE A 153 -20.64 23.33 11.60
N SER A 154 -19.73 24.16 11.06
CA SER A 154 -19.97 25.59 10.84
C SER A 154 -21.04 25.86 9.79
N ASP A 155 -21.32 24.89 8.92
CA ASP A 155 -22.24 25.06 7.78
C ASP A 155 -23.69 24.77 8.17
N GLY A 156 -23.95 24.54 9.47
CA GLY A 156 -25.27 24.35 10.04
C GLY A 156 -25.64 22.89 10.33
N PRO A 157 -26.92 22.62 10.60
CA PRO A 157 -27.41 21.27 10.89
C PRO A 157 -27.33 20.36 9.66
N LEU A 158 -27.25 19.05 9.88
CA LEU A 158 -27.36 18.09 8.79
C LEU A 158 -28.76 18.14 8.14
N PRO A 159 -28.86 17.88 6.83
CA PRO A 159 -30.13 17.77 6.14
C PRO A 159 -30.98 16.60 6.66
N SER A 160 -32.29 16.66 6.43
CA SER A 160 -33.21 15.57 6.78
C SER A 160 -32.81 14.27 6.06
N GLY A 161 -32.90 13.14 6.77
CA GLY A 161 -32.52 11.83 6.26
C GLY A 161 -31.07 11.43 6.50
N ALA A 162 -30.23 12.32 7.02
CA ALA A 162 -28.88 11.96 7.46
C ALA A 162 -28.93 10.93 8.61
N PRO A 163 -28.18 9.80 8.53
CA PRO A 163 -28.07 8.87 9.65
C PRO A 163 -27.53 9.56 10.91
N PRO A 164 -28.05 9.25 12.12
CA PRO A 164 -27.60 9.90 13.36
C PRO A 164 -26.09 9.80 13.62
N VAL A 165 -25.45 8.72 13.16
CA VAL A 165 -24.00 8.52 13.28
C VAL A 165 -23.20 9.60 12.56
N CYS A 166 -23.77 10.24 11.53
CA CYS A 166 -23.08 11.28 10.76
C CYS A 166 -22.86 12.58 11.55
N GLU A 167 -23.64 12.84 12.60
CA GLU A 167 -23.35 13.95 13.52
C GLU A 167 -22.07 13.73 14.31
N HIS A 168 -21.71 12.48 14.60
CA HIS A 168 -20.41 12.16 15.18
C HIS A 168 -19.30 12.24 14.12
N PHE A 169 -19.53 11.59 12.97
CA PHE A 169 -18.55 11.49 11.90
C PHE A 169 -18.07 12.86 11.39
N ARG A 170 -19.00 13.79 11.12
CA ARG A 170 -18.66 15.11 10.56
C ARG A 170 -17.82 16.00 11.48
N ARG A 171 -17.71 15.66 12.77
CA ARG A 171 -16.85 16.36 13.73
C ARG A 171 -15.38 15.94 13.65
N LEU A 172 -15.11 14.82 12.98
CA LEU A 172 -13.75 14.38 12.71
C LEU A 172 -13.19 15.26 11.58
N PRO A 173 -11.98 15.82 11.73
CA PRO A 173 -11.39 16.65 10.70
C PRO A 173 -11.08 15.81 9.46
N ASP A 174 -11.24 16.38 8.28
CA ASP A 174 -10.67 15.78 7.06
C ASP A 174 -9.17 16.10 6.92
N ALA A 175 -8.52 15.67 5.83
CA ALA A 175 -7.08 15.87 5.67
C ALA A 175 -6.68 17.36 5.54
N LEU A 176 -7.51 18.20 4.91
CA LEU A 176 -7.24 19.62 4.75
C LEU A 176 -7.44 20.38 6.06
N GLU A 177 -8.49 20.02 6.80
CA GLU A 177 -8.76 20.58 8.13
C GLU A 177 -7.65 20.20 9.11
N ARG A 178 -7.24 18.93 9.12
CA ARG A 178 -6.12 18.49 9.96
C ARG A 178 -4.83 19.22 9.61
N ALA A 179 -4.56 19.44 8.32
CA ALA A 179 -3.41 20.21 7.89
C ALA A 179 -3.49 21.68 8.36
N ALA A 180 -4.67 22.30 8.27
CA ALA A 180 -4.91 23.66 8.73
C ALA A 180 -4.73 23.81 10.24
N GLU A 181 -5.22 22.85 11.03
CA GLU A 181 -5.00 22.80 12.49
C GLU A 181 -3.50 22.75 12.84
N LEU A 182 -2.73 21.93 12.11
CA LEU A 182 -1.29 21.82 12.32
C LEU A 182 -0.57 23.13 11.96
N ASP A 183 -0.93 23.73 10.82
CA ASP A 183 -0.37 25.01 10.36
C ASP A 183 -0.69 26.15 11.35
N GLU A 184 -1.94 26.24 11.83
CA GLU A 184 -2.37 27.26 12.80
C GLU A 184 -1.63 27.11 14.13
N ARG A 185 -1.49 25.88 14.63
CA ARG A 185 -0.94 25.63 15.96
C ARG A 185 0.58 25.73 16.02
N TYR A 186 1.28 25.29 14.98
CA TYR A 186 2.74 25.14 15.00
C TYR A 186 3.46 25.94 13.91
N GLY A 187 2.78 26.25 12.81
CA GLY A 187 3.34 26.99 11.68
C GLY A 187 4.69 26.45 11.23
N ARG A 188 5.72 27.29 11.39
CA ARG A 188 7.10 26.99 10.94
C ARG A 188 7.99 26.45 12.06
N GLU A 189 7.45 26.28 13.26
CA GLU A 189 8.16 25.83 14.45
C GLU A 189 7.53 24.53 15.00
N PRO A 190 7.41 23.46 14.20
CA PRO A 190 6.90 22.20 14.69
C PRO A 190 7.85 21.59 15.72
N ASP A 191 7.28 21.02 16.77
CA ASP A 191 7.99 20.18 17.74
C ASP A 191 8.29 18.81 17.11
N LEU A 192 9.34 18.74 16.28
CA LEU A 192 9.73 17.53 15.56
C LEU A 192 10.29 16.43 16.48
N GLU A 193 10.59 16.74 17.74
CA GLU A 193 10.99 15.74 18.72
C GLU A 193 9.77 14.88 19.11
N ASN A 194 8.63 15.53 19.40
CA ASN A 194 7.39 14.84 19.74
C ASN A 194 6.50 14.53 18.52
N MET A 195 6.66 15.26 17.43
CA MET A 195 5.93 15.09 16.16
C MET A 195 6.89 14.86 14.98
N PRO A 196 7.65 13.76 14.98
CA PRO A 196 8.58 13.44 13.91
C PRO A 196 7.90 13.18 12.56
N MET A 197 6.57 13.10 12.49
CA MET A 197 5.79 12.93 11.26
C MET A 197 4.99 14.18 10.88
N TYR A 198 5.32 15.35 11.44
CA TYR A 198 4.60 16.60 11.20
C TYR A 198 4.46 16.92 9.70
N GLY A 199 3.21 16.89 9.21
CA GLY A 199 2.88 17.17 7.81
C GLY A 199 3.18 16.02 6.84
N VAL A 200 3.74 14.90 7.31
CA VAL A 200 3.96 13.71 6.48
C VAL A 200 2.59 13.09 6.16
N THR A 201 2.30 12.95 4.86
CA THR A 201 1.02 12.39 4.39
C THR A 201 1.11 10.88 4.20
N PHE A 202 0.12 10.17 4.73
CA PHE A 202 0.03 8.72 4.66
C PHE A 202 -1.17 8.23 3.87
N SER A 203 -1.00 7.11 3.16
CA SER A 203 -2.11 6.19 2.92
C SER A 203 -2.02 4.98 3.86
N PHE A 204 -3.16 4.36 4.12
CA PHE A 204 -3.22 3.06 4.79
C PHE A 204 -3.95 2.08 3.90
N LYS A 205 -3.49 0.84 3.81
CA LYS A 205 -4.28 -0.23 3.19
C LYS A 205 -5.70 -0.22 3.78
N ASP A 206 -6.72 -0.45 2.96
CA ASP A 206 -8.11 -0.30 3.38
C ASP A 206 -8.51 -1.06 4.67
N PRO A 207 -8.01 -2.29 4.93
CA PRO A 207 -8.37 -3.05 6.13
C PRO A 207 -8.06 -2.40 7.48
N PHE A 208 -7.12 -1.44 7.56
CA PHE A 208 -6.81 -0.79 8.83
C PHE A 208 -7.96 0.12 9.28
N ASP A 209 -8.34 0.10 10.55
CA ASP A 209 -9.38 1.00 11.04
C ASP A 209 -8.90 2.47 11.04
N THR A 210 -9.70 3.34 10.43
CA THR A 210 -9.52 4.80 10.42
C THR A 210 -10.87 5.43 10.71
N LYS A 211 -11.09 6.02 11.88
CA LYS A 211 -12.43 6.43 12.34
C LYS A 211 -13.13 7.48 11.47
N ASP A 212 -12.36 8.20 10.66
CA ASP A 212 -12.78 9.29 9.78
C ASP A 212 -12.87 8.88 8.30
N MET A 213 -12.70 7.60 7.99
CA MET A 213 -12.84 7.07 6.63
C MET A 213 -13.47 5.69 6.66
N ARG A 214 -14.08 5.31 5.55
CA ARG A 214 -14.48 3.92 5.30
C ARG A 214 -13.29 2.96 5.48
N SER A 215 -13.51 1.85 6.20
CA SER A 215 -12.54 0.74 6.35
C SER A 215 -13.27 -0.60 6.18
N THR A 216 -13.33 -1.13 4.96
CA THR A 216 -14.14 -2.33 4.64
C THR A 216 -13.32 -3.47 4.07
N GLY A 217 -12.00 -3.37 4.10
CA GLY A 217 -11.09 -4.34 3.53
C GLY A 217 -11.17 -4.42 2.00
N GLY A 218 -11.61 -3.35 1.35
CA GLY A 218 -11.90 -3.27 -0.09
C GLY A 218 -13.30 -3.77 -0.46
N GLY A 219 -14.07 -4.30 0.49
CA GLY A 219 -15.41 -4.80 0.25
C GLY A 219 -16.40 -3.69 -0.05
N ASP A 220 -17.24 -3.90 -1.07
CA ASP A 220 -18.42 -3.11 -1.34
C ASP A 220 -19.68 -3.89 -0.96
N ALA A 221 -20.33 -3.43 0.10
CA ALA A 221 -21.60 -3.93 0.58
C ALA A 221 -22.40 -2.78 1.19
N LYS A 222 -23.69 -3.01 1.41
CA LYS A 222 -24.57 -2.06 2.09
C LYS A 222 -24.38 -2.13 3.60
N TYR A 223 -23.23 -1.64 4.09
CA TYR A 223 -22.95 -1.51 5.52
C TYR A 223 -23.88 -0.47 6.16
N ASP A 224 -24.37 -0.73 7.37
CA ASP A 224 -25.11 0.27 8.14
C ASP A 224 -24.20 1.45 8.53
N VAL A 225 -22.95 1.14 8.88
CA VAL A 225 -21.86 2.10 9.12
C VAL A 225 -20.59 1.52 8.49
N ASP A 226 -19.98 2.24 7.56
CA ASP A 226 -18.82 1.77 6.80
C ASP A 226 -17.46 2.25 7.34
N PHE A 227 -17.47 3.04 8.41
CA PHE A 227 -16.29 3.50 9.14
C PHE A 227 -16.27 2.95 10.58
N PRO A 228 -15.08 2.68 11.14
CA PRO A 228 -14.95 2.13 12.48
C PRO A 228 -15.13 3.20 13.57
N ALA A 229 -15.45 2.78 14.79
CA ALA A 229 -15.63 3.69 15.92
C ALA A 229 -14.31 4.30 16.46
N ARG A 230 -13.16 3.75 16.06
CA ARG A 230 -11.83 4.15 16.55
C ARG A 230 -10.77 3.88 15.49
N ASP A 231 -9.62 4.52 15.67
CA ASP A 231 -8.44 4.26 14.84
C ASP A 231 -7.77 2.93 15.24
N HIS A 232 -7.08 2.32 14.28
CA HIS A 232 -6.02 1.35 14.58
C HIS A 232 -4.91 2.04 15.38
N CYS A 233 -4.20 1.32 16.27
CA CYS A 233 -3.18 1.93 17.16
C CYS A 233 -2.12 2.66 16.33
N LEU A 234 -1.62 2.02 15.27
CA LEU A 234 -0.64 2.63 14.38
C LEU A 234 -1.14 3.92 13.69
N VAL A 235 -2.44 4.01 13.35
CA VAL A 235 -3.04 5.24 12.79
C VAL A 235 -3.05 6.33 13.85
N GLU A 236 -3.50 6.01 15.06
CA GLU A 236 -3.54 6.93 16.20
C GLU A 236 -2.14 7.43 16.59
N GLN A 237 -1.16 6.53 16.67
CA GLN A 237 0.23 6.88 16.97
C GLN A 237 0.79 7.86 15.93
N LEU A 238 0.64 7.59 14.63
CA LEU A 238 1.10 8.52 13.61
C LEU A 238 0.40 9.88 13.69
N ARG A 239 -0.91 9.93 13.95
CA ARG A 239 -1.64 11.19 14.16
C ARG A 239 -1.11 11.99 15.34
N ASN A 240 -0.79 11.31 16.43
CA ASN A 240 -0.17 11.91 17.62
C ASN A 240 1.24 12.44 17.31
N LYS A 241 1.94 11.84 16.34
CA LYS A 241 3.24 12.30 15.83
C LYS A 241 3.14 13.32 14.68
N GLY A 242 1.96 13.89 14.44
CA GLY A 242 1.76 14.98 13.47
C GLY A 242 1.48 14.54 12.03
N ALA A 243 1.30 13.24 11.78
CA ALA A 243 0.98 12.72 10.46
C ALA A 243 -0.43 13.14 9.99
N ILE A 244 -0.58 13.23 8.66
CA ILE A 244 -1.86 13.47 8.00
C ILE A 244 -2.26 12.18 7.29
N ILE A 245 -3.37 11.56 7.71
CA ILE A 245 -3.89 10.33 7.11
C ILE A 245 -4.80 10.74 5.94
N LEU A 246 -4.24 10.72 4.73
CA LEU A 246 -4.85 11.30 3.54
C LEU A 246 -5.84 10.34 2.86
N ALA A 247 -5.56 9.04 2.88
CA ALA A 247 -6.34 8.10 2.07
C ALA A 247 -6.28 6.65 2.53
N LYS A 248 -7.26 5.88 2.06
CA LYS A 248 -7.27 4.42 2.05
C LYS A 248 -6.76 3.92 0.72
N ALA A 249 -5.75 3.08 0.74
CA ALA A 249 -5.13 2.49 -0.43
C ALA A 249 -5.92 1.26 -0.90
N VAL A 250 -6.04 1.11 -2.22
CA VAL A 250 -6.66 -0.06 -2.86
C VAL A 250 -5.92 -1.32 -2.46
N ASN A 251 -6.66 -2.38 -2.16
CA ASN A 251 -6.12 -3.70 -1.87
C ASN A 251 -6.83 -4.79 -2.66
N THR A 252 -6.22 -5.97 -2.74
CA THR A 252 -7.01 -7.18 -3.06
C THR A 252 -7.99 -7.39 -1.93
N GLU A 253 -9.28 -7.46 -2.25
CA GLU A 253 -10.38 -7.55 -1.29
C GLU A 253 -10.15 -8.61 -0.22
N TYR A 254 -10.43 -8.25 1.04
CA TYR A 254 -10.21 -9.09 2.23
C TYR A 254 -8.82 -9.75 2.26
N ASN A 255 -7.80 -8.96 1.92
CA ASN A 255 -6.39 -9.36 1.84
C ASN A 255 -6.10 -10.51 0.85
N GLY A 256 -6.99 -10.79 -0.10
CA GLY A 256 -6.86 -11.89 -1.05
C GLY A 256 -7.28 -13.25 -0.48
N ARG A 257 -7.99 -13.28 0.65
CA ARG A 257 -8.60 -14.51 1.17
C ARG A 257 -10.07 -14.55 0.78
N ALA A 258 -10.40 -15.48 -0.11
CA ALA A 258 -11.78 -15.93 -0.27
C ALA A 258 -12.11 -16.86 0.91
N GLY A 259 -13.13 -16.52 1.70
CA GLY A 259 -13.56 -17.32 2.83
C GLY A 259 -15.04 -17.17 3.09
N ASN A 260 -15.63 -18.20 3.69
CA ASN A 260 -16.94 -18.07 4.31
C ASN A 260 -16.72 -17.34 5.65
N PRO A 261 -17.20 -16.09 5.82
CA PRO A 261 -17.05 -15.34 7.07
C PRO A 261 -17.84 -15.99 8.23
N GLY A 262 -18.55 -17.09 7.99
CA GLY A 262 -19.53 -17.66 8.88
C GLY A 262 -20.83 -16.86 8.85
N GLY A 263 -21.75 -17.22 9.75
CA GLY A 263 -23.05 -16.56 9.87
C GLY A 263 -24.14 -17.20 9.01
N ARG A 264 -25.25 -16.48 8.83
CA ARG A 264 -26.48 -16.99 8.19
C ARG A 264 -26.50 -16.90 6.66
N TYR A 265 -25.50 -16.24 6.07
CA TYR A 265 -25.42 -16.01 4.64
C TYR A 265 -24.32 -16.90 4.05
N SER A 266 -24.62 -17.56 2.94
CA SER A 266 -23.67 -18.35 2.17
C SER A 266 -23.37 -17.64 0.86
N PRO A 267 -22.11 -17.65 0.37
CA PRO A 267 -21.82 -17.13 -0.95
C PRO A 267 -22.54 -17.97 -2.01
N ASN A 268 -23.15 -17.31 -2.99
CA ASN A 268 -23.72 -18.00 -4.15
C ASN A 268 -22.61 -18.59 -5.02
N GLU A 269 -21.45 -17.94 -5.05
CA GLU A 269 -20.27 -18.34 -5.82
C GLU A 269 -18.98 -18.01 -5.04
N VAL A 270 -17.96 -18.85 -5.20
CA VAL A 270 -16.61 -18.63 -4.65
C VAL A 270 -15.63 -18.58 -5.80
N LEU A 271 -15.22 -17.37 -6.17
CA LEU A 271 -14.23 -17.16 -7.21
C LEU A 271 -12.82 -17.32 -6.61
N PRO A 272 -12.00 -18.26 -7.09
CA PRO A 272 -10.62 -18.39 -6.63
C PRO A 272 -9.84 -17.14 -7.03
N SER A 273 -9.38 -16.36 -6.04
CA SER A 273 -8.41 -15.30 -6.28
C SER A 273 -7.06 -15.96 -6.60
N VAL A 274 -6.63 -15.92 -7.86
CA VAL A 274 -5.26 -16.28 -8.24
C VAL A 274 -4.30 -15.17 -7.83
N LEU A 275 -3.11 -15.56 -7.36
CA LEU A 275 -2.02 -14.61 -7.09
C LEU A 275 -1.78 -13.77 -8.36
N GLY A 276 -1.92 -12.45 -8.26
CA GLY A 276 -1.67 -11.53 -9.38
C GLY A 276 -2.88 -10.83 -10.00
N TYR A 277 -4.13 -11.17 -9.69
CA TYR A 277 -5.30 -10.36 -10.07
C TYR A 277 -5.80 -9.55 -8.87
N GLN A 278 -5.41 -8.28 -8.77
CA GLN A 278 -5.83 -7.41 -7.67
C GLN A 278 -7.07 -6.64 -8.03
N ARG A 279 -8.09 -6.85 -7.23
CA ARG A 279 -9.36 -6.16 -7.33
C ARG A 279 -9.96 -6.01 -5.95
N SER A 280 -10.65 -4.90 -5.77
CA SER A 280 -11.66 -4.72 -4.73
C SER A 280 -12.96 -4.28 -5.36
N THR A 281 -14.10 -4.74 -4.84
CA THR A 281 -15.42 -4.31 -5.34
C THR A 281 -15.67 -2.83 -5.06
N TRP A 282 -15.04 -2.25 -4.04
CA TRP A 282 -15.03 -0.81 -3.78
C TRP A 282 -13.99 -0.05 -4.64
N GLY A 283 -12.72 -0.45 -4.52
CA GLY A 283 -11.58 0.28 -5.08
C GLY A 283 -11.35 0.07 -6.57
N GLY A 284 -11.85 -1.04 -7.14
CA GLY A 284 -11.52 -1.48 -8.50
C GLY A 284 -10.13 -2.11 -8.57
N ASN A 285 -9.50 -1.98 -9.74
CA ASN A 285 -8.22 -2.62 -10.07
C ASN A 285 -7.09 -1.59 -10.16
N PRO A 286 -6.02 -1.68 -9.35
CA PRO A 286 -4.82 -0.85 -9.50
C PRO A 286 -3.92 -1.40 -10.63
N SER A 287 -3.17 -0.53 -11.28
CA SER A 287 -2.18 -0.92 -12.30
C SER A 287 -0.74 -0.58 -11.89
N ASN A 288 0.22 -1.28 -12.48
CA ASN A 288 1.63 -0.98 -12.28
C ASN A 288 2.00 0.37 -12.93
N PRO A 289 2.69 1.29 -12.22
CA PRO A 289 3.04 2.60 -12.77
C PRO A 289 4.13 2.55 -13.85
N TYR A 290 4.93 1.48 -13.91
CA TYR A 290 5.98 1.29 -14.93
C TYR A 290 5.45 0.65 -16.22
N ASP A 291 4.29 -0.01 -16.17
CA ASP A 291 3.58 -0.57 -17.31
C ASP A 291 2.11 -0.78 -16.92
N THR A 292 1.23 0.14 -17.31
CA THR A 292 -0.19 0.12 -16.93
C THR A 292 -0.99 -1.03 -17.55
N THR A 293 -0.38 -1.84 -18.43
CA THR A 293 -0.96 -3.10 -18.92
C THR A 293 -0.75 -4.27 -17.96
N ARG A 294 0.04 -4.08 -16.89
CA ARG A 294 0.38 -5.11 -15.91
C ARG A 294 -0.30 -4.88 -14.57
N SER A 295 -0.51 -5.99 -13.86
CA SER A 295 -0.97 -5.98 -12.47
C SER A 295 -0.05 -5.15 -11.59
N ALA A 296 -0.65 -4.33 -10.71
CA ALA A 296 0.10 -3.51 -9.77
C ALA A 296 1.06 -4.31 -8.88
N SER A 297 0.71 -5.54 -8.49
CA SER A 297 1.63 -6.43 -7.75
C SER A 297 1.20 -7.90 -7.78
N LEU A 298 1.56 -8.69 -6.76
CA LEU A 298 0.91 -9.98 -6.44
C LEU A 298 -0.26 -9.81 -5.45
N GLY A 299 -0.40 -8.62 -4.87
CA GLY A 299 -1.34 -8.30 -3.82
C GLY A 299 -0.86 -8.77 -2.44
N SER A 300 -1.58 -8.39 -1.37
CA SER A 300 -2.81 -7.60 -1.39
C SER A 300 -2.63 -6.09 -1.15
N SER A 301 -1.49 -5.59 -0.68
CA SER A 301 -1.29 -4.12 -0.45
C SER A 301 -0.86 -3.37 -1.71
N SER A 302 -1.50 -3.62 -2.85
CA SER A 302 -1.12 -3.02 -4.15
C SER A 302 -1.13 -1.50 -4.11
N GLY A 303 -2.26 -0.91 -3.72
CA GLY A 303 -2.41 0.55 -3.68
C GLY A 303 -1.43 1.22 -2.74
N SER A 304 -1.03 0.56 -1.64
CA SER A 304 -0.06 1.10 -0.67
C SER A 304 1.30 1.35 -1.29
N ALA A 305 1.78 0.41 -2.13
CA ALA A 305 3.07 0.57 -2.82
C ALA A 305 2.94 1.48 -4.03
N VAL A 306 1.85 1.35 -4.81
CA VAL A 306 1.61 2.20 -6.00
C VAL A 306 1.49 3.68 -5.58
N SER A 307 0.77 4.00 -4.50
CA SER A 307 0.57 5.39 -4.06
C SER A 307 1.88 6.06 -3.66
N VAL A 308 2.81 5.32 -3.06
CA VAL A 308 4.16 5.81 -2.72
C VAL A 308 5.02 5.95 -3.98
N SER A 309 5.00 4.92 -4.86
CA SER A 309 5.75 4.87 -6.12
C SER A 309 5.39 6.03 -7.07
N THR A 310 4.13 6.45 -7.04
CA THR A 310 3.59 7.52 -7.89
C THR A 310 3.48 8.86 -7.16
N ASN A 311 4.10 9.01 -5.99
CA ASN A 311 4.04 10.22 -5.15
C ASN A 311 2.61 10.74 -4.93
N LEU A 312 1.62 9.87 -4.78
CA LEU A 312 0.27 10.24 -4.34
C LEU A 312 0.21 10.40 -2.82
N VAL A 313 1.17 9.80 -2.11
CA VAL A 313 1.48 10.04 -0.70
C VAL A 313 3.00 9.99 -0.48
N MET A 314 3.45 10.36 0.71
CA MET A 314 4.85 10.23 1.11
C MET A 314 5.18 8.82 1.60
N ALA A 315 4.30 8.26 2.43
CA ALA A 315 4.45 6.96 3.05
C ALA A 315 3.13 6.19 3.05
N SER A 316 3.19 4.88 3.15
CA SER A 316 2.00 4.04 3.34
C SER A 316 2.27 2.90 4.30
N LEU A 317 1.24 2.52 5.05
CA LEU A 317 1.23 1.25 5.78
C LEU A 317 0.42 0.21 5.00
N GLY A 318 0.99 -0.98 4.89
CA GLY A 318 0.38 -2.17 4.29
C GLY A 318 0.33 -3.32 5.28
N GLU A 319 -0.33 -4.42 4.88
CA GLU A 319 -0.46 -5.64 5.68
C GLU A 319 0.10 -6.82 4.88
N GLU A 320 0.79 -7.73 5.57
CA GLU A 320 1.32 -8.98 5.05
C GLU A 320 1.00 -10.22 5.87
N THR A 321 0.16 -11.10 5.31
CA THR A 321 0.06 -12.50 5.72
C THR A 321 1.19 -13.35 5.14
N ARG A 322 1.49 -13.15 3.85
CA ARG A 322 2.53 -13.90 3.13
C ARG A 322 3.44 -13.00 2.35
N ALA A 323 3.01 -12.45 1.21
CA ALA A 323 3.83 -11.57 0.37
C ALA A 323 3.16 -10.20 0.14
N SER A 324 2.14 -9.88 0.94
CA SER A 324 1.26 -8.75 0.68
C SER A 324 1.85 -7.37 0.94
N THR A 325 3.09 -7.25 1.40
CA THR A 325 3.86 -5.99 1.37
C THR A 325 5.13 -6.12 0.53
N ARG A 326 5.82 -7.26 0.57
CA ARG A 326 7.01 -7.55 -0.26
C ARG A 326 6.70 -7.58 -1.75
N GLY A 327 5.62 -8.23 -2.14
CA GLY A 327 5.14 -8.31 -3.51
C GLY A 327 4.86 -6.92 -4.08
N PRO A 328 4.01 -6.09 -3.44
CA PRO A 328 3.81 -4.70 -3.83
C PRO A 328 5.09 -3.87 -3.87
N ALA A 329 5.97 -3.98 -2.88
CA ALA A 329 7.22 -3.23 -2.86
C ALA A 329 8.12 -3.54 -4.08
N ASN A 330 8.29 -4.83 -4.39
CA ASN A 330 9.09 -5.29 -5.53
C ASN A 330 8.53 -4.77 -6.87
N HIS A 331 7.23 -4.94 -7.12
CA HIS A 331 6.63 -4.55 -8.40
C HIS A 331 6.57 -3.04 -8.63
N ASN A 332 6.61 -2.23 -7.56
CA ASN A 332 6.46 -0.78 -7.64
C ASN A 332 7.74 -0.02 -7.27
N ALA A 333 8.87 -0.73 -7.12
CA ALA A 333 10.18 -0.16 -6.82
C ALA A 333 10.18 0.82 -5.64
N VAL A 334 9.52 0.45 -4.54
CA VAL A 334 9.52 1.22 -3.29
C VAL A 334 10.24 0.49 -2.18
N ALA A 335 10.79 1.24 -1.23
CA ALA A 335 11.41 0.69 -0.03
C ALA A 335 10.35 0.05 0.87
N LEU A 336 10.76 -1.01 1.58
CA LEU A 336 9.93 -1.72 2.55
C LEU A 336 10.73 -1.99 3.82
N ILE A 337 10.18 -1.60 4.96
CA ILE A 337 10.53 -2.22 6.24
C ILE A 337 9.34 -3.09 6.65
N LEU A 338 9.60 -4.39 6.70
CA LEU A 338 8.67 -5.38 7.22
C LEU A 338 9.27 -5.96 8.51
N PRO A 339 8.93 -5.40 9.67
CA PRO A 339 9.50 -5.85 10.91
C PRO A 339 8.96 -7.23 11.32
N HIS A 340 9.52 -7.76 12.40
CA HIS A 340 8.97 -8.95 13.05
C HIS A 340 7.49 -8.72 13.39
N LYS A 341 6.61 -9.75 13.23
CA LYS A 341 5.15 -9.62 13.49
C LYS A 341 4.85 -9.00 14.85
N ALA A 342 5.61 -9.46 15.83
CA ALA A 342 5.46 -9.02 17.20
C ALA A 342 5.86 -7.54 17.42
N LEU A 343 6.64 -6.92 16.52
CA LEU A 343 7.00 -5.50 16.64
C LEU A 343 5.87 -4.60 16.13
N LEU A 344 5.39 -4.78 14.90
CA LEU A 344 4.23 -4.03 14.40
C LEU A 344 3.07 -4.98 14.14
N GLY A 345 2.22 -5.06 15.16
CA GLY A 345 0.94 -5.77 15.07
C GLY A 345 0.09 -5.26 13.92
N PHE A 346 -0.78 -6.14 13.45
CA PHE A 346 -1.86 -5.80 12.52
C PHE A 346 -3.22 -6.10 13.16
N ASP A 347 -3.25 -7.07 14.08
CA ASP A 347 -4.46 -7.45 14.76
C ASP A 347 -4.83 -6.37 15.79
N GLY A 348 -6.10 -6.23 16.16
CA GLY A 348 -6.53 -5.24 17.17
C GLY A 348 -7.23 -3.98 16.65
N GLY A 349 -7.48 -3.87 15.35
CA GLY A 349 -8.29 -2.79 14.77
C GLY A 349 -8.25 -2.80 13.24
N ALA A 350 -8.40 -3.99 12.66
CA ALA A 350 -8.32 -4.18 11.21
C ALA A 350 -9.01 -5.47 10.78
N ILE A 351 -9.30 -5.59 9.48
CA ILE A 351 -9.82 -6.82 8.87
C ILE A 351 -8.64 -7.70 8.42
N GLY A 352 -8.36 -8.77 9.17
CA GLY A 352 -7.28 -9.73 8.89
C GLY A 352 -7.62 -10.89 7.98
N ALA A 353 -6.60 -11.69 7.68
CA ALA A 353 -6.67 -12.89 6.86
C ALA A 353 -6.23 -14.15 7.62
N ASP A 354 -5.16 -14.05 8.40
CA ASP A 354 -4.62 -15.13 9.20
C ASP A 354 -3.84 -14.53 10.38
N ILE A 355 -4.49 -14.54 11.54
CA ILE A 355 -3.97 -13.93 12.78
C ILE A 355 -2.57 -14.43 13.16
N TYR A 356 -2.15 -15.62 12.71
CA TYR A 356 -0.81 -16.14 13.02
C TYR A 356 0.30 -15.54 12.17
N CYS A 357 -0.04 -15.00 11.00
CA CYS A 357 0.92 -14.53 10.02
C CYS A 357 0.81 -13.02 9.75
N ASP A 358 -0.37 -12.44 9.90
CA ASP A 358 -0.64 -11.04 9.57
C ASP A 358 0.29 -10.09 10.32
N ARG A 359 0.89 -9.14 9.62
CA ARG A 359 1.82 -8.14 10.17
C ARG A 359 1.84 -6.89 9.34
N THR A 360 2.18 -5.78 9.96
CA THR A 360 2.22 -4.49 9.27
C THR A 360 3.58 -4.27 8.59
N GLY A 361 3.56 -3.76 7.36
CA GLY A 361 4.76 -3.30 6.64
C GLY A 361 4.67 -1.82 6.29
N ILE A 362 5.82 -1.17 6.22
CA ILE A 362 5.96 0.25 5.93
C ILE A 362 6.55 0.43 4.52
N HIS A 363 5.82 1.13 3.65
CA HIS A 363 6.25 1.51 2.31
C HIS A 363 6.61 3.00 2.27
N CYS A 364 7.84 3.32 1.85
CA CYS A 364 8.30 4.69 1.55
C CYS A 364 9.17 4.65 0.28
N ARG A 365 9.57 5.80 -0.26
CA ARG A 365 10.55 5.85 -1.36
C ARG A 365 11.96 5.44 -0.93
N THR A 366 12.30 5.68 0.34
CA THR A 366 13.64 5.40 0.88
C THR A 366 13.57 4.52 2.13
N ILE A 367 14.59 3.71 2.36
CA ILE A 367 14.72 2.89 3.58
C ILE A 367 14.83 3.78 4.83
N LEU A 368 15.47 4.95 4.69
CA LEU A 368 15.58 5.92 5.78
C LEU A 368 14.21 6.45 6.21
N ASP A 369 13.33 6.81 5.27
CA ASP A 369 11.97 7.25 5.61
C ASP A 369 11.15 6.10 6.20
N CYS A 370 11.29 4.85 5.70
CA CYS A 370 10.67 3.70 6.36
C CYS A 370 11.12 3.56 7.82
N ALA A 371 12.41 3.76 8.09
CA ALA A 371 12.98 3.64 9.43
C ALA A 371 12.49 4.74 10.37
N LYS A 372 12.34 5.98 9.87
CA LYS A 372 11.73 7.09 10.62
C LYS A 372 10.27 6.84 10.97
N VAL A 373 9.50 6.25 10.04
CA VAL A 373 8.12 5.85 10.32
C VAL A 373 8.09 4.76 11.39
N LEU A 374 8.98 3.76 11.31
CA LEU A 374 9.09 2.75 12.36
C LEU A 374 9.39 3.40 13.72
N ASP A 375 10.38 4.29 13.79
CA ASP A 375 10.71 5.03 15.02
C ASP A 375 9.53 5.84 15.56
N ALA A 376 8.76 6.49 14.69
CA ALA A 376 7.58 7.29 15.07
C ALA A 376 6.42 6.45 15.61
N LEU A 377 6.30 5.18 15.21
CA LEU A 377 5.26 4.26 15.71
C LEU A 377 5.52 3.76 17.13
N LYS A 378 6.71 4.02 17.69
CA LYS A 378 7.03 3.68 19.07
C LYS A 378 6.33 4.66 20.03
N ASP A 379 5.37 4.15 20.78
CA ASP A 379 4.80 4.83 21.92
C ASP A 379 5.88 5.06 23.00
N PRO A 380 5.95 6.24 23.64
CA PRO A 380 6.93 6.53 24.68
C PRO A 380 6.84 5.62 25.92
N ASP A 381 5.62 5.20 26.28
CA ASP A 381 5.34 4.45 27.51
C ASP A 381 5.22 2.95 27.24
N GLU A 382 4.46 2.58 26.22
CA GLU A 382 4.13 1.20 25.86
C GLU A 382 5.06 0.62 24.78
N GLY A 383 5.90 1.44 24.16
CA GLY A 383 6.75 1.01 23.05
C GLY A 383 5.92 0.64 21.83
N TYR A 384 6.06 -0.58 21.34
CA TYR A 384 5.26 -1.07 20.20
C TYR A 384 4.11 -2.00 20.61
N TYR A 385 3.81 -2.07 21.92
CA TYR A 385 2.77 -2.93 22.43
C TYR A 385 1.37 -2.40 22.04
N ASP A 386 0.55 -3.26 21.44
CA ASP A 386 -0.89 -3.04 21.29
C ASP A 386 -1.63 -4.04 22.20
N PRO A 387 -2.37 -3.57 23.22
CA PRO A 387 -3.10 -4.47 24.12
C PRO A 387 -4.21 -5.28 23.42
N ARG A 388 -4.55 -4.96 22.17
CA ARG A 388 -5.54 -5.65 21.35
C ARG A 388 -4.93 -6.70 20.42
N ASP A 389 -3.59 -6.74 20.31
CA ASP A 389 -2.85 -7.76 19.57
C ASP A 389 -1.96 -8.57 20.54
N PRO A 390 -2.33 -9.81 20.89
CA PRO A 390 -1.55 -10.62 21.81
C PRO A 390 -0.13 -10.91 21.31
N PHE A 391 0.13 -10.82 20.01
CA PHE A 391 1.47 -11.05 19.45
C PHE A 391 2.42 -9.88 19.69
N THR A 392 1.93 -8.69 20.04
CA THR A 392 2.80 -7.53 20.30
C THR A 392 3.47 -7.55 21.68
N THR A 393 3.32 -8.64 22.43
CA THR A 393 3.97 -8.90 23.72
C THR A 393 5.47 -9.22 23.58
N VAL A 394 6.19 -8.48 22.72
CA VAL A 394 7.62 -8.66 22.48
C VAL A 394 8.41 -8.40 23.75
N PRO A 395 9.41 -9.23 24.10
CA PRO A 395 10.38 -8.88 25.11
C PRO A 395 11.05 -7.55 24.76
N ARG A 396 10.98 -6.55 25.66
CA ARG A 396 11.55 -5.21 25.43
C ARG A 396 13.00 -5.23 24.92
N SER A 397 13.77 -6.29 25.24
CA SER A 397 15.13 -6.51 24.74
C SER A 397 15.26 -6.68 23.22
N SER A 398 14.18 -6.98 22.50
CA SER A 398 14.17 -7.04 21.03
C SER A 398 13.93 -5.68 20.38
N VAL A 399 13.61 -4.65 21.16
CA VAL A 399 13.48 -3.27 20.70
C VAL A 399 14.82 -2.55 20.93
N LEU A 400 15.32 -1.87 19.90
CA LEU A 400 16.59 -1.16 20.02
C LEU A 400 16.47 0.06 20.95
N PRO A 401 17.53 0.37 21.73
CA PRO A 401 17.55 1.55 22.59
C PRO A 401 17.75 2.86 21.80
N VAL A 402 18.24 2.77 20.57
CA VAL A 402 18.46 3.91 19.67
C VAL A 402 17.51 3.83 18.47
N PRO A 403 17.13 4.97 17.85
CA PRO A 403 16.26 4.99 16.68
C PRO A 403 16.82 4.17 15.51
N TYR A 404 15.97 3.39 14.84
CA TYR A 404 16.29 2.58 13.67
C TYR A 404 16.83 3.43 12.51
N GLY A 405 16.34 4.67 12.35
CA GLY A 405 16.82 5.62 11.35
C GLY A 405 18.33 5.89 11.42
N THR A 406 18.95 5.72 12.59
CA THR A 406 20.40 5.86 12.80
C THR A 406 21.20 4.86 11.95
N PHE A 407 20.65 3.68 11.68
CA PHE A 407 21.31 2.63 10.90
C PHE A 407 21.00 2.72 9.40
N ALA A 408 19.98 3.50 9.01
CA ALA A 408 19.49 3.62 7.64
C ALA A 408 20.09 4.81 6.86
N ASN A 409 21.09 5.50 7.42
CA ASN A 409 21.72 6.68 6.81
C ASN A 409 23.16 6.45 6.31
N THR A 410 23.54 5.19 6.09
CA THR A 410 24.92 4.85 5.71
C THR A 410 25.12 5.04 4.20
N PRO A 411 26.13 5.80 3.74
CA PRO A 411 26.30 6.18 2.32
C PRO A 411 26.78 5.05 1.39
N GLY A 412 26.67 3.77 1.79
CA GLY A 412 27.05 2.61 0.95
C GLY A 412 28.51 2.67 0.47
N SER A 413 29.42 3.20 1.28
CA SER A 413 30.83 3.36 0.91
C SER A 413 31.51 2.02 0.63
N LYS A 414 32.59 2.06 -0.16
CA LYS A 414 33.38 0.86 -0.46
C LYS A 414 33.80 0.15 0.83
N GLY A 415 33.54 -1.14 0.93
CA GLY A 415 33.87 -1.96 2.12
C GLY A 415 32.95 -1.75 3.33
N ALA A 416 31.80 -1.07 3.20
CA ALA A 416 30.88 -0.82 4.32
C ALA A 416 30.31 -2.10 4.98
N LEU A 417 30.38 -3.24 4.30
CA LEU A 417 29.97 -4.55 4.80
C LEU A 417 31.17 -5.49 5.05
N THR A 418 32.40 -4.97 5.12
CA THR A 418 33.59 -5.76 5.46
C THR A 418 33.38 -6.53 6.76
N GLY A 419 33.63 -7.85 6.73
CA GLY A 419 33.41 -8.73 7.88
C GLY A 419 31.97 -9.22 8.06
N THR A 420 31.03 -8.74 7.24
CA THR A 420 29.66 -9.26 7.19
C THR A 420 29.59 -10.44 6.22
N ARG A 421 28.84 -11.47 6.60
CA ARG A 421 28.56 -12.64 5.76
C ARG A 421 27.10 -12.62 5.30
N ILE A 422 26.86 -12.65 3.99
CA ILE A 422 25.51 -12.62 3.41
C ILE A 422 25.24 -13.93 2.68
N GLY A 423 24.12 -14.55 3.02
CA GLY A 423 23.65 -15.78 2.40
C GLY A 423 22.81 -15.54 1.15
N VAL A 424 23.25 -16.06 0.00
CA VAL A 424 22.50 -16.05 -1.25
C VAL A 424 21.68 -17.33 -1.37
N ILE A 425 20.35 -17.20 -1.42
CA ILE A 425 19.42 -18.34 -1.42
C ILE A 425 19.14 -18.78 -2.85
N ARG A 426 19.95 -19.72 -3.36
CA ARG A 426 19.88 -20.21 -4.74
C ARG A 426 18.59 -20.92 -5.08
N GLU A 427 17.92 -21.53 -4.10
CA GLU A 427 16.59 -22.13 -4.26
C GLU A 427 15.56 -21.09 -4.76
N SER A 428 15.70 -19.81 -4.41
CA SER A 428 14.84 -18.72 -4.90
C SER A 428 15.24 -18.15 -6.25
N MET A 429 16.32 -18.65 -6.84
CA MET A 429 16.86 -18.23 -8.13
C MET A 429 16.72 -19.30 -9.20
N VAL A 430 16.19 -20.48 -8.88
CA VAL A 430 15.93 -21.54 -9.86
C VAL A 430 14.70 -21.18 -10.68
N PHE A 431 14.82 -21.26 -12.01
CA PHE A 431 13.74 -21.00 -12.95
C PHE A 431 13.83 -21.95 -14.15
N HIS A 432 12.74 -22.05 -14.92
CA HIS A 432 12.73 -22.87 -16.12
C HIS A 432 13.64 -22.23 -17.20
N PRO A 433 14.56 -22.97 -17.87
CA PRO A 433 15.55 -22.37 -18.78
C PRO A 433 14.97 -21.51 -19.92
N ASN A 434 13.76 -21.81 -20.37
CA ASN A 434 13.07 -21.06 -21.42
C ASN A 434 12.16 -19.92 -20.89
N SER A 435 12.23 -19.61 -19.60
CA SER A 435 11.44 -18.53 -18.99
C SER A 435 11.96 -17.17 -19.46
N LYS A 436 11.14 -16.48 -20.26
CA LYS A 436 11.44 -15.12 -20.75
C LYS A 436 11.29 -14.04 -19.67
N ALA A 437 10.59 -14.34 -18.58
CA ALA A 437 10.37 -13.41 -17.48
C ALA A 437 11.45 -13.55 -16.40
N GLU A 438 11.72 -14.78 -15.96
CA GLU A 438 12.60 -15.01 -14.80
C GLU A 438 14.08 -14.92 -15.16
N GLY A 439 14.48 -15.37 -16.36
CA GLY A 439 15.88 -15.42 -16.77
C GLY A 439 16.61 -14.06 -16.66
N PRO A 440 16.11 -13.00 -17.32
CA PRO A 440 16.73 -11.67 -17.22
C PRO A 440 16.79 -11.11 -15.78
N ILE A 441 15.75 -11.38 -14.97
CA ILE A 441 15.68 -10.94 -13.57
C ILE A 441 16.77 -11.63 -12.74
N VAL A 442 16.84 -12.96 -12.84
CA VAL A 442 17.82 -13.76 -12.09
C VAL A 442 19.24 -13.41 -12.53
N THR A 443 19.51 -13.25 -13.82
CA THR A 443 20.83 -12.80 -14.32
C THR A 443 21.23 -11.45 -13.73
N SER A 444 20.31 -10.48 -13.75
CA SER A 444 20.57 -9.14 -13.18
C SER A 444 20.83 -9.21 -11.68
N ALA A 445 20.04 -9.99 -10.95
CA ALA A 445 20.21 -10.18 -9.50
C ALA A 445 21.56 -10.81 -9.14
N ILE A 446 22.03 -11.82 -9.88
CA ILE A 446 23.36 -12.41 -9.66
C ILE A 446 24.46 -11.36 -9.81
N GLN A 447 24.37 -10.56 -10.89
CA GLN A 447 25.36 -9.53 -11.18
C GLN A 447 25.38 -8.46 -10.08
N GLU A 448 24.21 -8.01 -9.63
CA GLU A 448 24.09 -6.98 -8.59
C GLU A 448 24.57 -7.50 -7.23
N ILE A 449 24.21 -8.74 -6.86
CA ILE A 449 24.70 -9.37 -5.62
C ILE A 449 26.23 -9.42 -5.60
N LYS A 450 26.87 -9.86 -6.69
CA LYS A 450 28.35 -9.92 -6.74
C LYS A 450 28.97 -8.52 -6.76
N SER A 451 28.57 -7.67 -7.69
CA SER A 451 29.22 -6.38 -7.91
C SER A 451 28.95 -5.37 -6.80
N VAL A 452 27.72 -5.33 -6.26
CA VAL A 452 27.34 -4.39 -5.20
C VAL A 452 27.67 -4.97 -3.83
N LEU A 453 27.11 -6.11 -3.45
CA LEU A 453 27.28 -6.64 -2.08
C LEU A 453 28.69 -7.19 -1.86
N GLY A 454 29.21 -7.94 -2.83
CA GLY A 454 30.57 -8.51 -2.78
C GLY A 454 31.65 -7.46 -3.03
N ASP A 455 31.79 -6.99 -4.26
CA ASP A 455 32.96 -6.21 -4.69
C ASP A 455 32.98 -4.79 -4.12
N GLN A 456 31.86 -4.07 -4.23
CA GLN A 456 31.78 -2.69 -3.76
C GLN A 456 31.66 -2.63 -2.23
N LEU A 457 30.66 -3.30 -1.65
CA LEU A 457 30.41 -3.20 -0.21
C LEU A 457 31.31 -4.14 0.63
N GLY A 458 31.99 -5.11 0.03
CA GLY A 458 32.98 -5.95 0.73
C GLY A 458 32.39 -7.07 1.59
N ALA A 459 31.12 -7.46 1.37
CA ALA A 459 30.53 -8.58 2.09
C ALA A 459 31.13 -9.91 1.63
N THR A 460 31.34 -10.84 2.56
CA THR A 460 31.61 -12.23 2.21
C THR A 460 30.31 -12.91 1.80
N LEU A 461 30.19 -13.25 0.52
CA LEU A 461 29.02 -13.95 0.00
C LEU A 461 29.15 -15.45 0.18
N VAL A 462 28.10 -16.08 0.71
CA VAL A 462 27.98 -17.53 0.83
C VAL A 462 26.69 -18.00 0.17
N GLU A 463 26.70 -19.15 -0.50
CA GLU A 463 25.52 -19.64 -1.22
C GLU A 463 24.95 -20.93 -0.62
N SER A 464 23.62 -21.05 -0.66
CA SER A 464 22.92 -22.31 -0.45
C SER A 464 23.04 -23.23 -1.67
N SER A 465 22.57 -24.48 -1.56
CA SER A 465 22.68 -25.47 -2.64
C SER A 465 21.32 -25.95 -3.14
N ASP A 466 21.17 -26.02 -4.46
CA ASP A 466 20.00 -26.63 -5.13
C ASP A 466 20.48 -27.53 -6.28
N PRO A 467 19.85 -28.70 -6.56
CA PRO A 467 20.31 -29.61 -7.62
C PRO A 467 20.18 -29.01 -9.02
N LEU A 468 19.30 -28.02 -9.20
CA LEU A 468 19.08 -27.34 -10.47
C LEU A 468 19.94 -26.08 -10.62
N TRP A 469 20.72 -25.73 -9.59
CA TRP A 469 21.59 -24.57 -9.61
C TRP A 469 23.06 -24.95 -9.82
N PRO A 470 23.72 -24.47 -10.91
CA PRO A 470 25.15 -24.62 -11.08
C PRO A 470 25.91 -23.86 -9.99
N ARG A 471 26.72 -24.58 -9.21
CA ARG A 471 27.51 -23.99 -8.12
C ARG A 471 28.41 -22.86 -8.60
N ASP A 472 28.43 -21.78 -7.84
CA ASP A 472 29.32 -20.65 -8.06
C ASP A 472 30.66 -20.91 -7.37
N THR A 473 31.72 -21.14 -8.14
CA THR A 473 33.04 -21.48 -7.58
C THR A 473 33.70 -20.33 -6.84
N ASP A 474 33.22 -19.11 -7.05
CA ASP A 474 33.74 -17.91 -6.38
C ASP A 474 33.17 -17.75 -4.95
N LEU A 475 32.09 -18.48 -4.63
CA LEU A 475 31.37 -18.33 -3.36
C LEU A 475 31.63 -19.50 -2.41
N GLU A 476 31.68 -19.19 -1.12
CA GLU A 476 31.67 -20.22 -0.09
C GLU A 476 30.30 -20.90 -0.02
N VAL A 477 30.27 -22.20 0.25
CA VAL A 477 29.00 -22.93 0.41
C VAL A 477 28.56 -22.92 1.87
N MET A 478 27.27 -22.68 2.09
CA MET A 478 26.64 -22.81 3.40
C MET A 478 26.78 -24.24 3.93
N LYS A 479 27.30 -24.40 5.14
CA LYS A 479 27.40 -25.72 5.80
C LYS A 479 26.02 -26.35 6.07
N THR A 480 25.06 -25.50 6.46
CA THR A 480 23.67 -25.86 6.69
C THR A 480 22.82 -24.90 5.86
N ASP A 481 22.29 -25.38 4.73
CA ASP A 481 21.39 -24.61 3.86
C ASP A 481 19.92 -24.84 4.22
N PHE A 482 19.02 -24.20 3.47
CA PHE A 482 17.57 -24.30 3.69
C PHE A 482 17.09 -25.74 3.52
N ARG A 483 17.56 -26.46 2.50
CA ARG A 483 17.17 -27.85 2.25
C ARG A 483 17.54 -28.76 3.42
N ARG A 484 18.77 -28.70 3.92
CA ARG A 484 19.21 -29.49 5.08
C ARG A 484 18.47 -29.10 6.35
N THR A 485 18.21 -27.81 6.53
CA THR A 485 17.46 -27.31 7.70
C THR A 485 16.03 -27.82 7.67
N LEU A 486 15.31 -27.63 6.55
CA LEU A 486 13.94 -28.09 6.37
C LEU A 486 13.84 -29.62 6.51
N ALA A 487 14.75 -30.39 5.91
CA ALA A 487 14.74 -31.85 6.06
C ALA A 487 14.88 -32.32 7.52
N ARG A 488 15.53 -31.52 8.38
CA ARG A 488 15.64 -31.79 9.82
C ARG A 488 14.46 -31.26 10.63
N LEU A 489 13.86 -30.15 10.20
CA LEU A 489 12.77 -29.48 10.92
C LEU A 489 11.39 -30.04 10.56
N VAL A 490 11.18 -30.49 9.32
CA VAL A 490 9.89 -31.02 8.86
C VAL A 490 9.42 -32.16 9.76
N PRO A 491 10.23 -33.18 10.10
CA PRO A 491 9.79 -34.24 11.02
C PRO A 491 9.47 -33.75 12.44
N VAL A 492 9.92 -32.55 12.83
CA VAL A 492 9.63 -31.96 14.15
C VAL A 492 8.31 -31.19 14.13
N PHE A 493 8.05 -30.42 13.07
CA PHE A 493 6.84 -29.59 12.95
C PHE A 493 5.66 -30.31 12.27
N MET A 494 5.95 -31.33 11.47
CA MET A 494 5.01 -32.17 10.73
C MET A 494 5.45 -33.64 10.92
N PRO A 495 5.27 -34.21 12.13
CA PRO A 495 5.76 -35.55 12.45
C PRO A 495 5.00 -36.70 11.77
N ASP A 496 3.88 -36.40 11.11
CA ASP A 496 2.97 -37.38 10.46
C ASP A 496 3.18 -37.49 8.95
#